data_AF-D3TJP0-F1
#
_entry.id   AF-D3TJP0-F1
#
_cell.length_a   1.000
_cell.length_b   1.000
_cell.length_c   1.000
_cell.angle_alpha   90.00
_cell.angle_beta   90.00
_cell.angle_gamma   90.00
#
_symmetry.space_group_name_H-M   'P 1'
#
loop_
_entity.id
_entity.type
_entity.pdbx_description
1 polymer ?
#
loop_
_entity_poly.entity_id
_entity_poly.type
_entity_poly.pdbx_seq_one_letter_code
_entity_poly.pdbx_strand_id
1 'polypeptide(L)'
;SQRQATKDAGTIAGLNVLRIINEPTAAAIAYGLDKKVGAERNVLIFDLGGGTFDVSILTIEDGIFEVKSTAGDTHLGGEDFDNRMVNHFIAEFKRKYKKDISDNKRAVRRLRTACERAKRTLSSSTQASIEIDSLYEGIDFYTSITRARFEELNADLFRGTLDPVEKSLRDAKLDKAQIHDIVLVGGSTRIPKIQKLLQD
;
A
#
# COMPACT_ATOMS: atom_id res chain seq x y z
N SER A 1 -3.32 -14.92 20.94
CA SER A 1 -2.64 -14.57 19.67
C SER A 1 -3.53 -13.65 18.86
N GLN A 2 -2.99 -12.87 17.92
CA GLN A 2 -3.80 -12.01 17.03
C GLN A 2 -4.89 -12.81 16.29
N ARG A 3 -4.57 -14.02 15.82
CA ARG A 3 -5.53 -14.95 15.21
C ARG A 3 -6.75 -15.28 16.09
N GLN A 4 -6.52 -15.54 17.39
CA GLN A 4 -7.61 -15.82 18.32
C GLN A 4 -8.47 -14.57 18.54
N ALA A 5 -7.83 -13.40 18.71
CA ALA A 5 -8.55 -12.14 18.86
C ALA A 5 -9.45 -11.83 17.64
N THR A 6 -8.98 -12.08 16.42
CA THR A 6 -9.80 -11.93 15.20
C THR A 6 -10.97 -12.90 15.17
N LYS A 7 -10.79 -14.16 15.58
CA LYS A 7 -11.87 -15.16 15.65
C LYS A 7 -12.92 -14.78 16.69
N ASP A 8 -12.49 -14.31 17.86
CA ASP A 8 -13.37 -13.87 18.94
C ASP A 8 -14.17 -12.64 18.50
N ALA A 9 -13.53 -11.67 17.83
CA ALA A 9 -14.23 -10.50 17.27
C ALA A 9 -15.33 -10.89 16.28
N GLY A 10 -15.08 -11.87 15.39
CA GLY A 10 -16.10 -12.39 14.48
C GLY A 10 -17.26 -13.07 15.23
N THR A 11 -16.94 -13.81 16.30
CA THR A 11 -17.95 -14.47 17.15
C THR A 11 -18.81 -13.44 17.90
N ILE A 12 -18.19 -12.38 18.45
CA ILE A 12 -18.87 -11.26 19.12
C ILE A 12 -19.80 -10.53 18.14
N ALA A 13 -19.40 -10.41 16.88
CA ALA A 13 -20.24 -9.86 15.81
C ALA A 13 -21.39 -10.79 15.37
N GLY A 14 -21.54 -11.97 15.99
CA GLY A 14 -22.59 -12.95 15.67
C GLY A 14 -22.29 -13.84 14.47
N LEU A 15 -21.04 -13.88 14.00
CA LEU A 15 -20.63 -14.72 12.86
C LEU A 15 -20.11 -16.08 13.32
N ASN A 16 -20.49 -17.13 12.58
CA ASN A 16 -19.87 -18.45 12.72
C ASN A 16 -18.53 -18.50 11.97
N VAL A 17 -17.42 -18.28 12.68
CA VAL A 17 -16.07 -18.24 12.08
C VAL A 17 -15.54 -19.65 11.80
N LEU A 18 -15.83 -20.15 10.60
CA LEU A 18 -15.46 -21.51 10.16
C LEU A 18 -13.94 -21.72 10.05
N ARG A 19 -13.22 -20.72 9.53
CA ARG A 19 -11.77 -20.78 9.30
C ARG A 19 -11.17 -19.38 9.25
N ILE A 20 -9.95 -19.24 9.77
CA ILE A 20 -9.10 -18.08 9.52
C ILE A 20 -8.08 -18.48 8.44
N ILE A 21 -8.09 -17.76 7.32
CA ILE A 21 -7.14 -17.93 6.21
C ILE A 21 -6.14 -16.79 6.22
N ASN A 22 -4.92 -17.06 5.73
CA ASN A 22 -3.93 -16.02 5.52
C ASN A 22 -4.32 -15.20 4.29
N GLU A 23 -4.10 -13.88 4.35
CA GLU A 23 -4.31 -12.95 3.24
C GLU A 23 -3.60 -13.36 1.94
N PRO A 24 -2.30 -13.72 1.92
CA PRO A 24 -1.65 -14.12 0.67
C PRO A 24 -2.26 -15.38 0.04
N THR A 25 -2.72 -16.34 0.85
CA THR A 25 -3.43 -17.52 0.37
C THR A 25 -4.82 -17.15 -0.17
N ALA A 26 -5.54 -16.26 0.53
CA ALA A 26 -6.83 -15.77 0.07
C ALA A 26 -6.72 -15.02 -1.27
N ALA A 27 -5.67 -14.21 -1.44
CA ALA A 27 -5.38 -13.49 -2.67
C ALA A 27 -5.08 -14.44 -3.83
N ALA A 28 -4.24 -15.47 -3.59
CA ALA A 28 -3.91 -16.47 -4.61
C ALA A 28 -5.15 -17.27 -5.07
N ILE A 29 -6.03 -17.64 -4.14
CA ILE A 29 -7.32 -18.28 -4.44
C ILE A 29 -8.24 -17.33 -5.22
N ALA A 30 -8.34 -16.06 -4.80
CA ALA A 30 -9.21 -15.08 -5.45
C ALA A 30 -8.79 -14.80 -6.90
N TYR A 31 -7.48 -14.85 -7.19
CA TYR A 31 -6.95 -14.72 -8.54
C TYR A 31 -7.19 -15.97 -9.41
N GLY A 32 -7.76 -17.03 -8.86
CA GLY A 32 -8.10 -18.26 -9.58
C GLY A 32 -6.88 -19.09 -9.96
N LEU A 33 -5.78 -18.95 -9.22
CA LEU A 33 -4.55 -19.69 -9.49
C LEU A 33 -4.68 -21.19 -9.14
N ASP A 34 -5.66 -21.56 -8.31
CA ASP A 34 -6.09 -22.95 -8.06
C ASP A 34 -6.63 -23.64 -9.33
N LYS A 35 -7.16 -22.87 -10.29
CA LYS A 35 -7.79 -23.39 -11.50
C LYS A 35 -6.82 -23.57 -12.66
N LYS A 36 -5.58 -23.09 -12.53
CA LYS A 36 -4.53 -23.31 -13.53
C LYS A 36 -3.98 -24.73 -13.34
N VAL A 37 -4.58 -25.69 -14.06
CA VAL A 37 -4.14 -27.09 -14.09
C VAL A 37 -2.80 -27.19 -14.81
N GLY A 38 -1.78 -27.78 -14.18
CA GLY A 38 -0.46 -27.95 -14.78
C GLY A 38 0.67 -28.09 -13.75
N ALA A 39 1.90 -27.83 -14.21
CA ALA A 39 3.13 -27.90 -13.42
C ALA A 39 3.15 -26.91 -12.25
N GLU A 40 4.03 -27.17 -11.28
CA GLU A 40 4.36 -26.29 -10.15
C GLU A 40 4.49 -24.82 -10.58
N ARG A 41 3.79 -23.93 -9.88
CA ARG A 41 3.87 -22.47 -10.11
C ARG A 41 4.27 -21.73 -8.85
N ASN A 42 5.37 -20.98 -8.94
CA ASN A 42 5.73 -20.00 -7.95
C ASN A 42 5.10 -18.63 -8.25
N VAL A 43 4.47 -18.05 -7.25
CA VAL A 43 3.67 -16.83 -7.34
C VAL A 43 4.14 -15.87 -6.26
N LEU A 44 4.40 -14.62 -6.64
CA LEU A 44 4.71 -13.56 -5.69
C LEU A 44 3.45 -12.73 -5.44
N ILE A 45 3.01 -12.67 -4.19
CA ILE A 45 1.96 -11.76 -3.73
C ILE A 45 2.66 -10.50 -3.21
N PHE A 46 2.34 -9.36 -3.81
CA PHE A 46 2.81 -8.05 -3.39
C PHE A 46 1.62 -7.28 -2.83
N ASP A 47 1.54 -7.18 -1.50
CA ASP A 47 0.43 -6.53 -0.81
C ASP A 47 0.88 -5.20 -0.20
N LEU A 48 0.49 -4.10 -0.84
CA LEU A 48 0.77 -2.75 -0.33
C LEU A 48 -0.54 -2.07 0.06
N GLY A 49 -0.82 -2.13 1.36
CA GLY A 49 -2.04 -1.65 1.97
C GLY A 49 -2.01 -0.18 2.38
N GLY A 50 -2.83 0.13 3.38
CA GLY A 50 -2.92 1.47 3.98
C GLY A 50 -1.81 1.77 4.99
N GLY A 51 -1.40 0.78 5.78
CA GLY A 51 -0.36 0.95 6.81
C GLY A 51 0.62 -0.21 6.93
N THR A 52 0.46 -1.26 6.14
CA THR A 52 1.37 -2.39 6.08
C THR A 52 1.72 -2.73 4.64
N PHE A 53 2.90 -3.31 4.51
CA PHE A 53 3.43 -3.84 3.27
C PHE A 53 3.89 -5.27 3.51
N ASP A 54 3.36 -6.22 2.76
CA ASP A 54 3.69 -7.63 2.87
C ASP A 54 4.02 -8.20 1.49
N VAL A 55 5.04 -9.04 1.44
CA VAL A 55 5.43 -9.84 0.27
C VAL A 55 5.43 -11.29 0.68
N SER A 56 4.75 -12.14 -0.09
CA SER A 56 4.77 -13.58 0.12
C SER A 56 5.02 -14.32 -1.17
N ILE A 57 5.84 -15.35 -1.11
CA ILE A 57 6.02 -16.27 -2.24
C ILE A 57 5.30 -17.58 -1.91
N LEU A 58 4.44 -18.00 -2.82
CA LEU A 58 3.70 -19.24 -2.72
C LEU A 58 4.08 -20.16 -3.87
N THR A 59 4.19 -21.44 -3.58
CA THR A 59 4.21 -22.50 -4.57
C THR A 59 2.83 -23.12 -4.64
N ILE A 60 2.31 -23.27 -5.85
CA ILE A 60 1.00 -23.85 -6.13
C ILE A 60 1.20 -25.09 -6.99
N GLU A 61 0.76 -26.24 -6.48
CA GLU A 61 0.80 -27.53 -7.16
C GLU A 61 -0.45 -28.33 -6.77
N ASP A 62 -1.18 -28.85 -7.75
CA ASP A 62 -2.40 -29.67 -7.55
C ASP A 62 -3.43 -29.06 -6.56
N GLY A 63 -3.57 -27.74 -6.57
CA GLY A 63 -4.48 -27.00 -5.69
C GLY A 63 -3.99 -26.85 -4.24
N ILE A 64 -2.78 -27.33 -3.94
CA ILE A 64 -2.09 -27.11 -2.66
C ILE A 64 -1.32 -25.79 -2.75
N PHE A 65 -1.53 -24.93 -1.74
CA PHE A 65 -0.84 -23.65 -1.61
C PHE A 65 0.19 -23.76 -0.47
N GLU A 66 1.46 -23.78 -0.83
CA GLU A 66 2.57 -23.76 0.13
C GLU A 66 3.17 -22.36 0.19
N VAL A 67 3.20 -21.75 1.38
CA VAL A 67 3.91 -20.47 1.57
C VAL A 67 5.40 -20.76 1.76
N LYS A 68 6.24 -20.31 0.84
CA LYS A 68 7.71 -20.52 0.90
C LYS A 68 8.42 -19.48 1.73
N SER A 69 7.96 -18.23 1.63
CA SER A 69 8.51 -17.11 2.41
C SER A 69 7.48 -16.00 2.57
N THR A 70 7.66 -15.22 3.63
CA THR A 70 6.94 -13.97 3.87
C THR A 70 7.92 -12.95 4.44
N ALA A 71 7.95 -11.76 3.86
CA ALA A 71 8.65 -10.59 4.38
C ALA A 71 7.75 -9.36 4.25
N GLY A 72 8.12 -8.27 4.89
CA GLY A 72 7.30 -7.06 4.83
C GLY A 72 7.80 -5.97 5.77
N ASP A 73 7.05 -4.88 5.80
CA ASP A 73 7.19 -3.78 6.74
C ASP A 73 5.80 -3.43 7.31
N THR A 74 5.64 -3.63 8.61
CA THR A 74 4.37 -3.38 9.31
C THR A 74 4.09 -1.90 9.55
N HIS A 75 4.97 -1.00 9.10
CA HIS A 75 4.86 0.45 9.27
C HIS A 75 5.08 1.18 7.94
N LEU A 76 4.79 0.53 6.82
CA LEU A 76 4.86 1.13 5.49
C LEU A 76 3.55 0.90 4.74
N GLY A 77 2.90 1.96 4.30
CA GLY A 77 1.72 1.87 3.46
C GLY A 77 1.28 3.20 2.85
N GLY A 78 0.04 3.20 2.36
CA GLY A 78 -0.57 4.37 1.74
C GLY A 78 -0.61 5.61 2.63
N GLU A 79 -0.72 5.45 3.95
CA GLU A 79 -0.74 6.55 4.92
C GLU A 79 0.62 7.27 5.01
N ASP A 80 1.73 6.57 4.83
CA ASP A 80 3.07 7.18 4.81
C ASP A 80 3.23 8.12 3.61
N PHE A 81 2.68 7.73 2.46
CA PHE A 81 2.66 8.58 1.27
C PHE A 81 1.79 9.82 1.48
N ASP A 82 0.66 9.66 2.17
CA ASP A 82 -0.19 10.78 2.55
C ASP A 82 0.54 11.71 3.54
N ASN A 83 1.27 11.15 4.52
CA ASN A 83 2.10 11.90 5.47
C ASN A 83 3.16 12.75 4.76
N ARG A 84 3.85 12.21 3.75
CA ARG A 84 4.83 12.97 2.95
C ARG A 84 4.18 14.15 2.23
N MET A 85 2.99 13.94 1.65
CA MET A 85 2.23 15.02 1.02
C MET A 85 1.75 16.07 2.02
N VAL A 86 1.25 15.65 3.18
CA VAL A 86 0.82 16.56 4.27
C VAL A 86 1.98 17.43 4.71
N ASN A 87 3.15 16.85 5.01
CA ASN A 87 4.33 17.59 5.43
C ASN A 87 4.79 18.60 4.36
N HIS A 88 4.77 18.20 3.09
CA HIS A 88 5.07 19.09 1.96
C HIS A 88 4.13 20.31 1.94
N PHE A 89 2.83 20.09 2.07
CA PHE A 89 1.84 21.17 2.01
C PHE A 89 1.75 22.01 3.28
N ILE A 90 2.08 21.46 4.46
CA ILE A 90 2.28 22.27 5.68
C ILE A 90 3.42 23.27 5.47
N ALA A 91 4.56 22.81 4.93
CA ALA A 91 5.69 23.69 4.62
C ALA A 91 5.32 24.74 3.55
N GLU A 92 4.55 24.35 2.52
CA GLU A 92 4.05 25.29 1.51
C GLU A 92 3.11 26.34 2.11
N PHE A 93 2.16 25.92 2.95
CA PHE A 93 1.23 26.81 3.63
C PHE A 93 1.99 27.82 4.50
N LYS A 94 2.98 27.35 5.28
CA LYS A 94 3.86 28.20 6.07
C LYS A 94 4.64 29.20 5.22
N ARG A 95 5.17 28.78 4.07
CA ARG A 95 5.88 29.66 3.15
C ARG A 95 4.96 30.75 2.56
N LYS A 96 3.75 30.38 2.13
CA LYS A 96 2.80 31.23 1.40
C LYS A 96 2.07 32.21 2.33
N TYR A 97 1.64 31.75 3.51
CA TYR A 97 0.80 32.54 4.42
C TYR A 97 1.50 32.94 5.73
N LYS A 98 2.76 32.53 5.93
CA LYS A 98 3.56 32.81 7.14
C LYS A 98 2.92 32.28 8.44
N LYS A 99 2.05 31.28 8.35
CA LYS A 99 1.37 30.62 9.48
C LYS A 99 1.67 29.13 9.47
N ASP A 100 1.93 28.57 10.64
CA ASP A 100 2.17 27.14 10.82
C ASP A 100 0.90 26.44 11.28
N ILE A 101 0.48 25.40 10.55
CA ILE A 101 -0.73 24.64 10.87
C ILE A 101 -0.43 23.31 11.59
N SER A 102 0.84 22.99 11.82
CA SER A 102 1.29 21.69 12.34
C SER A 102 0.60 21.30 13.65
N ASP A 103 0.36 22.28 14.53
CA ASP A 103 -0.28 22.05 15.84
C ASP A 103 -1.81 22.04 15.78
N ASN A 104 -2.41 22.45 14.65
CA ASN A 104 -3.85 22.45 14.48
C ASN A 104 -4.34 21.10 13.95
N LYS A 105 -4.69 20.19 14.87
CA LYS A 105 -5.20 18.84 14.55
C LYS A 105 -6.35 18.83 13.55
N ARG A 106 -7.25 19.81 13.59
CA ARG A 106 -8.39 19.91 12.66
C ARG A 106 -7.92 20.28 11.26
N ALA A 107 -7.05 21.28 11.13
CA ALA A 107 -6.48 21.70 9.85
C ALA A 107 -5.66 20.56 9.22
N VAL A 108 -4.76 19.94 9.99
CA VAL A 108 -3.95 18.81 9.52
C VAL A 108 -4.80 17.63 9.07
N ARG A 109 -5.88 17.29 9.80
CA ARG A 109 -6.80 16.22 9.39
C ARG A 109 -7.49 16.54 8.05
N ARG A 110 -7.95 17.78 7.86
CA ARG A 110 -8.59 18.21 6.60
C ARG A 110 -7.59 18.15 5.44
N LEU A 111 -6.36 18.61 5.66
CA LEU A 111 -5.29 18.54 4.68
C LEU A 111 -4.97 17.08 4.31
N ARG A 112 -4.85 16.19 5.30
CA ARG A 112 -4.64 14.75 5.09
C ARG A 112 -5.70 14.12 4.19
N THR A 113 -6.98 14.38 4.46
CA THR A 113 -8.08 13.89 3.61
C THR A 113 -7.96 14.40 2.17
N ALA A 114 -7.54 15.66 1.98
CA ALA A 114 -7.31 16.19 0.64
C ALA A 114 -6.08 15.54 -0.04
N CYS A 115 -4.99 15.31 0.70
CA CYS A 115 -3.80 14.61 0.19
C CYS A 115 -4.11 13.17 -0.24
N GLU A 116 -4.87 12.41 0.56
CA GLU A 116 -5.27 11.05 0.20
C GLU A 116 -6.09 11.04 -1.10
N ARG A 117 -7.03 11.98 -1.26
CA ARG A 117 -7.80 12.15 -2.50
C ARG A 117 -6.89 12.47 -3.69
N ALA A 118 -5.98 13.43 -3.52
CA ALA A 118 -5.03 13.79 -4.56
C ALA A 118 -4.12 12.61 -4.94
N LYS A 119 -3.61 11.83 -3.98
CA LYS A 119 -2.83 10.60 -4.24
C LYS A 119 -3.61 9.61 -5.11
N ARG A 120 -4.89 9.39 -4.81
CA ARG A 120 -5.77 8.53 -5.62
C ARG A 120 -5.91 9.08 -7.05
N THR A 121 -6.16 10.38 -7.20
CA THR A 121 -6.21 11.03 -8.52
C THR A 121 -4.90 10.89 -9.29
N LEU A 122 -3.76 11.06 -8.61
CA LEU A 122 -2.43 10.92 -9.22
C LEU A 122 -2.12 9.50 -9.71
N SER A 123 -2.85 8.49 -9.24
CA SER A 123 -2.72 7.12 -9.73
C SER A 123 -3.26 6.97 -11.16
N SER A 124 -4.20 7.82 -11.59
CA SER A 124 -4.75 7.84 -12.96
C SER A 124 -4.36 9.08 -13.76
N SER A 125 -4.06 10.19 -13.10
CA SER A 125 -3.80 11.50 -13.72
C SER A 125 -2.39 12.01 -13.41
N THR A 126 -1.84 12.90 -14.24
CA THR A 126 -0.49 13.46 -14.06
C THR A 126 -0.43 14.63 -13.09
N GLN A 127 -1.59 15.17 -12.68
CA GLN A 127 -1.73 16.28 -11.74
C GLN A 127 -3.02 16.12 -10.94
N ALA A 128 -3.04 16.67 -9.72
CA ALA A 128 -4.22 16.77 -8.86
C ALA A 128 -4.24 18.13 -8.13
N SER A 129 -5.43 18.71 -7.98
CA SER A 129 -5.65 19.92 -7.19
C SER A 129 -5.92 19.60 -5.72
N ILE A 130 -5.51 20.51 -4.83
CA ILE A 130 -5.84 20.52 -3.41
C ILE A 130 -6.59 21.83 -3.16
N GLU A 131 -7.85 21.70 -2.76
CA GLU A 131 -8.75 22.84 -2.58
C GLU A 131 -9.46 22.68 -1.22
N ILE A 132 -9.16 23.58 -0.28
CA ILE A 132 -9.69 23.52 1.08
C ILE A 132 -10.06 24.92 1.58
N ASP A 133 -11.36 25.19 1.68
CA ASP A 133 -11.88 26.46 2.19
C ASP A 133 -11.59 26.63 3.68
N SER A 134 -11.20 27.83 4.09
CA SER A 134 -10.90 28.20 5.48
C SER A 134 -10.10 27.11 6.21
N LEU A 135 -8.99 26.65 5.61
CA LEU A 135 -8.13 25.61 6.16
C LEU A 135 -7.63 26.01 7.57
N TYR A 136 -7.20 27.26 7.72
CA TYR A 136 -6.68 27.78 8.99
C TYR A 136 -6.93 29.29 9.12
N GLU A 137 -7.52 29.75 10.22
CA GLU A 137 -7.79 31.17 10.52
C GLU A 137 -8.46 31.94 9.35
N GLY A 138 -9.45 31.32 8.70
CA GLY A 138 -10.19 31.92 7.57
C GLY A 138 -9.43 31.90 6.24
N ILE A 139 -8.22 31.33 6.18
CA ILE A 139 -7.42 31.26 4.96
C ILE A 139 -7.80 30.03 4.15
N ASP A 140 -8.20 30.26 2.90
CA ASP A 140 -8.38 29.18 1.92
C ASP A 140 -7.03 28.67 1.41
N PHE A 141 -6.95 27.36 1.20
CA PHE A 141 -5.78 26.71 0.63
C PHE A 141 -6.08 26.05 -0.70
N TYR A 142 -5.66 26.72 -1.77
CA TYR A 142 -5.71 26.24 -3.14
C TYR A 142 -4.29 26.06 -3.68
N THR A 143 -3.97 24.83 -4.09
CA THR A 143 -2.69 24.46 -4.71
C THR A 143 -2.86 23.22 -5.59
N SER A 144 -1.80 22.74 -6.23
CA SER A 144 -1.81 21.50 -7.00
C SER A 144 -0.47 20.77 -6.89
N ILE A 145 -0.48 19.47 -7.18
CA ILE A 145 0.71 18.62 -7.20
C ILE A 145 0.72 17.77 -8.45
N THR A 146 1.90 17.59 -9.03
CA THR A 146 2.13 16.69 -10.17
C THR A 146 2.51 15.29 -9.69
N ARG A 147 2.26 14.27 -10.52
CA ARG A 147 2.67 12.89 -10.24
C ARG A 147 4.18 12.81 -10.06
N ALA A 148 4.96 13.51 -10.88
CA ALA A 148 6.41 13.56 -10.76
C ALA A 148 6.85 14.07 -9.38
N ARG A 149 6.22 15.13 -8.86
CA ARG A 149 6.54 15.65 -7.53
C ARG A 149 6.12 14.68 -6.43
N PHE A 150 4.95 14.04 -6.55
CA PHE A 150 4.53 13.00 -5.61
C PHE A 150 5.50 11.82 -5.58
N GLU A 151 5.97 11.36 -6.74
CA GLU A 151 6.95 10.28 -6.84
C GLU A 151 8.30 10.67 -6.25
N GLU A 152 8.74 11.91 -6.45
CA GLU A 152 9.97 12.45 -5.84
C GLU A 152 9.90 12.46 -4.31
N LEU A 153 8.78 12.93 -3.74
CA LEU A 153 8.57 13.00 -2.28
C LEU A 153 8.59 11.64 -1.58
N ASN A 154 8.32 10.57 -2.33
CA ASN A 154 8.19 9.20 -1.85
C ASN A 154 9.25 8.26 -2.44
N ALA A 155 10.26 8.78 -3.13
CA ALA A 155 11.20 7.97 -3.90
C ALA A 155 11.97 6.95 -3.04
N ASP A 156 12.31 7.32 -1.81
CA ASP A 156 12.95 6.45 -0.83
C ASP A 156 12.02 5.33 -0.37
N LEU A 157 10.77 5.66 -0.03
CA LEU A 157 9.77 4.68 0.42
C LEU A 157 9.41 3.69 -0.71
N PHE A 158 9.28 4.17 -1.94
CA PHE A 158 8.99 3.31 -3.09
C PHE A 158 10.16 2.38 -3.43
N ARG A 159 11.41 2.82 -3.27
CA ARG A 159 12.56 1.91 -3.43
C ARG A 159 12.64 0.90 -2.30
N GLY A 160 12.33 1.31 -1.08
CA GLY A 160 12.29 0.44 0.10
C GLY A 160 11.34 -0.75 -0.04
N THR A 161 10.31 -0.67 -0.90
CA THR A 161 9.43 -1.83 -1.14
C THR A 161 10.13 -2.98 -1.87
N LEU A 162 11.29 -2.76 -2.48
CA LEU A 162 12.06 -3.83 -3.15
C LEU A 162 12.84 -4.69 -2.14
N ASP A 163 13.22 -4.16 -0.98
CA ASP A 163 14.02 -4.92 -0.01
C ASP A 163 13.26 -6.16 0.51
N PRO A 164 11.96 -6.08 0.88
CA PRO A 164 11.16 -7.26 1.23
C PRO A 164 10.93 -8.22 0.06
N VAL A 165 10.89 -7.73 -1.19
CA VAL A 165 10.80 -8.58 -2.39
C VAL A 165 12.05 -9.42 -2.53
N GLU A 166 13.22 -8.80 -2.49
CA GLU A 166 14.50 -9.51 -2.59
C GLU A 166 14.72 -10.46 -1.41
N LYS A 167 14.34 -10.05 -0.20
CA LYS A 167 14.39 -10.92 0.97
C LYS A 167 13.50 -12.15 0.80
N SER A 168 12.26 -11.96 0.33
CA SER A 168 11.33 -13.07 0.10
C SER A 168 11.89 -14.07 -0.91
N LEU A 169 12.50 -13.59 -2.01
CA LEU A 169 13.15 -14.44 -3.01
C LEU A 169 14.31 -15.26 -2.41
N ARG A 170 15.19 -14.60 -1.64
CA ARG A 170 16.31 -15.27 -0.94
C ARG A 170 15.83 -16.33 0.04
N ASP A 171 14.84 -16.00 0.87
CA ASP A 171 14.31 -16.91 1.89
C ASP A 171 13.59 -18.11 1.25
N ALA A 172 12.91 -17.88 0.11
CA ALA A 172 12.31 -18.94 -0.69
C ALA A 172 13.33 -19.75 -1.51
N LYS A 173 14.58 -19.28 -1.62
CA LYS A 173 15.65 -19.85 -2.46
C LYS A 173 15.23 -19.95 -3.93
N LEU A 174 14.59 -18.91 -4.43
CA LEU A 174 14.13 -18.81 -5.82
C LEU A 174 14.77 -17.60 -6.51
N ASP A 175 15.20 -17.81 -7.75
CA ASP A 175 15.60 -16.73 -8.64
C ASP A 175 14.38 -15.99 -9.20
N LYS A 176 14.56 -14.72 -9.59
CA LYS A 176 13.50 -13.90 -10.21
C LYS A 176 12.82 -14.59 -11.39
N ALA A 177 13.59 -15.33 -12.21
CA ALA A 177 13.09 -16.04 -13.39
C ALA A 177 12.17 -17.23 -13.06
N GLN A 178 12.16 -17.69 -11.81
CA GLN A 178 11.32 -18.80 -11.35
C GLN A 178 9.96 -18.33 -10.83
N ILE A 179 9.72 -17.02 -10.75
CA ILE A 179 8.42 -16.44 -10.42
C ILE A 179 7.57 -16.35 -11.69
N HIS A 180 6.43 -17.04 -11.68
CA HIS A 180 5.58 -17.20 -12.87
C HIS A 180 4.48 -16.15 -12.95
N ASP A 181 3.98 -15.70 -11.80
CA ASP A 181 2.92 -14.71 -11.70
C ASP A 181 3.23 -13.76 -10.53
N ILE A 182 2.92 -12.48 -10.69
CA ILE A 182 2.94 -11.48 -9.62
C ILE A 182 1.50 -10.99 -9.42
N VAL A 183 0.98 -11.15 -8.21
CA VAL A 183 -0.36 -10.67 -7.84
C VAL A 183 -0.21 -9.42 -6.99
N LEU A 184 -0.83 -8.33 -7.43
CA LEU A 184 -0.86 -7.07 -6.71
C LEU A 184 -2.10 -7.01 -5.82
N VAL A 185 -1.89 -6.82 -4.52
CA VAL A 185 -2.94 -6.73 -3.48
C VAL A 185 -2.78 -5.41 -2.74
N GLY A 186 -3.88 -4.86 -2.21
CA GLY A 186 -3.85 -3.60 -1.48
C GLY A 186 -3.97 -2.36 -2.37
N GLY A 187 -4.62 -1.31 -1.84
CA GLY A 187 -5.00 -0.14 -2.62
C GLY A 187 -3.82 0.69 -3.14
N SER A 188 -2.68 0.65 -2.46
CA SER A 188 -1.50 1.46 -2.81
C SER A 188 -0.70 0.86 -3.96
N THR A 189 -0.92 -0.40 -4.34
CA THR A 189 -0.35 -0.99 -5.58
C THR A 189 -0.89 -0.37 -6.86
N ARG A 190 -1.94 0.44 -6.78
CA ARG A 190 -2.47 1.22 -7.91
C ARG A 190 -1.58 2.40 -8.31
N ILE A 191 -0.58 2.74 -7.50
CA ILE A 191 0.39 3.79 -7.81
C ILE A 191 1.26 3.31 -8.99
N PRO A 192 1.27 4.02 -10.14
CA PRO A 192 2.00 3.57 -11.33
C PRO A 192 3.49 3.34 -11.10
N LYS A 193 4.12 4.15 -10.23
CA LYS A 193 5.53 4.01 -9.90
C LYS A 193 5.86 2.69 -9.20
N ILE A 194 4.97 2.20 -8.33
CA ILE A 194 5.14 0.89 -7.65
C ILE A 194 5.09 -0.24 -8.68
N GLN A 195 4.12 -0.21 -9.60
CA GLN A 195 4.00 -1.21 -10.66
C GLN A 195 5.21 -1.20 -11.58
N LYS A 196 5.69 -0.02 -11.95
CA LYS A 196 6.90 0.13 -12.76
C LYS A 196 8.13 -0.46 -12.07
N LEU A 197 8.34 -0.16 -10.79
CA LEU A 197 9.47 -0.70 -10.03
C LEU A 197 9.45 -2.23 -9.90
N LEU A 198 8.27 -2.85 -9.92
CA LEU A 198 8.14 -4.31 -9.93
C LEU A 198 8.32 -4.95 -11.30
N GLN A 199 8.08 -4.19 -12.37
CA GLN A 199 8.29 -4.64 -13.75
C GLN A 199 9.76 -4.53 -14.19
N ASP A 200 10.45 -3.50 -13.71
CA ASP A 200 11.88 -3.24 -13.96
C ASP A 200 12.78 -4.24 -13.19
#